data_AF-A0A6G3X104-F1
#
_entry.id   AF-A0A6G3X104-F1
#
_cell.length_a   1.000
_cell.length_b   1.000
_cell.length_c   1.000
_cell.angle_alpha   90.00
_cell.angle_beta   90.00
_cell.angle_gamma   90.00
#
_symmetry.space_group_name_H-M   'P 1'
#
loop_
_entity.id
_entity.type
_entity.pdbx_description
1 polymer ?
#
loop_
_entity_poly.entity_id
_entity_poly.type
_entity_poly.pdbx_seq_one_letter_code
_entity_poly.pdbx_strand_id
1 'polypeptide(L)' 'RVKKHTKAGQTARGSQTGGIVTTEAPIHVSNVQLVVEKDGNKVVTRVGYRFDDEGNKIRVAKRTGEDI' A
#
# COMPACT_ATOMS: atom_id res chain seq x y z
N ARG A 1 9.54 5.08 6.62
CA ARG A 1 9.13 5.54 7.98
C ARG A 1 9.84 6.85 8.27
N VAL A 2 9.16 7.82 8.86
CA VAL A 2 9.72 9.13 9.21
C VAL A 2 9.62 9.31 10.71
N LYS A 3 10.72 9.77 11.32
CA LYS A 3 10.74 10.22 12.71
C LYS A 3 10.26 11.65 12.75
N LYS A 4 9.08 11.87 13.34
CA LYS A 4 8.50 13.20 13.54
C LYS A 4 8.73 13.62 14.98
N HIS A 5 9.39 14.76 15.16
CA HIS A 5 9.50 15.39 16.47
C HIS A 5 8.19 16.11 16.79
N THR A 6 7.48 15.66 17.82
CA THR A 6 6.26 16.31 18.29
C THR A 6 6.62 17.26 19.42
N LYS A 7 6.29 18.55 19.25
CA LYS A 7 6.53 19.59 20.27
C LYS A 7 5.89 19.17 21.59
N ALA A 8 6.63 19.29 22.69
CA ALA A 8 6.11 19.01 24.01
C ALA A 8 4.96 19.97 24.35
N GLY A 9 3.80 19.39 24.69
CA GLY A 9 2.63 20.09 25.19
C GLY A 9 2.15 19.48 26.51
N GLN A 10 1.34 20.24 27.23
CA GLN A 10 0.69 19.77 28.44
C GLN A 10 -0.73 19.32 28.06
N THR A 11 -1.06 18.06 28.31
CA THR A 11 -2.46 17.59 28.19
C THR A 11 -3.34 18.35 29.19
N ALA A 12 -4.66 18.42 28.96
CA ALA A 12 -5.60 19.04 29.90
C ALA A 12 -5.54 18.44 31.34
N ARG A 13 -4.90 17.28 31.50
CA ARG A 13 -4.63 16.58 32.77
C ARG A 13 -3.19 16.76 33.30
N GLY A 14 -2.43 17.72 32.78
CA GLY A 14 -1.09 18.06 33.28
C GLY A 14 0.06 17.15 32.86
N SER A 15 -0.19 16.09 32.09
CA SER A 15 0.87 15.19 31.59
C SER A 15 1.65 15.82 30.43
N GLN A 16 2.98 15.74 30.46
CA GLN A 16 3.84 16.14 29.35
C GLN A 16 3.68 15.14 28.20
N THR A 17 3.23 15.64 27.05
CA THR A 17 3.12 14.86 25.82
C THR A 17 4.07 15.46 24.79
N GLY A 18 5.10 14.71 24.42
CA GLY A 18 6.14 15.11 23.49
C GLY A 18 7.13 13.97 23.27
N GLY A 19 7.86 14.01 22.16
CA GLY A 19 8.85 12.97 21.84
C GLY A 19 8.96 12.68 20.35
N ILE A 20 9.76 11.66 20.03
CA ILE A 20 9.98 11.19 18.65
C ILE A 20 8.92 10.14 18.32
N VAL A 21 7.99 10.47 17.44
CA VAL A 21 6.98 9.54 16.93
C VAL A 21 7.48 8.97 15.60
N THR A 22 7.46 7.64 15.46
CA THR A 22 7.73 6.99 14.18
C THR A 22 6.41 6.82 13.44
N THR A 23 6.27 7.47 12.30
CA THR A 23 5.06 7.38 11.46
C THR A 23 5.44 6.84 10.09
N GLU A 24 4.46 6.25 9.41
CA GLU A 24 4.62 5.86 8.01
C GLU A 24 4.68 7.11 7.12
N ALA A 25 5.37 6.96 5.99
CA ALA A 25 5.57 8.04 5.04
C ALA A 25 5.00 7.59 3.69
N PRO A 26 4.45 8.52 2.89
CA PRO A 26 4.00 8.19 1.55
C PRO A 26 5.17 7.66 0.71
N ILE A 27 4.87 6.71 -0.15
CA ILE A 27 5.80 6.19 -1.16
C ILE A 27 5.22 6.50 -2.54
N HIS A 28 6.07 6.83 -3.49
CA HIS A 28 5.64 7.09 -4.86
C HIS A 28 5.10 5.81 -5.51
N VAL A 29 4.00 5.93 -6.25
CA VAL A 29 3.28 4.78 -6.84
C VAL A 29 4.12 3.96 -7.83
N SER A 30 5.12 4.58 -8.49
CA SER A 30 6.03 3.84 -9.38
C SER A 30 6.96 2.87 -8.67
N ASN A 31 7.12 3.01 -7.34
CA ASN A 31 8.03 2.21 -6.53
C ASN A 31 7.33 1.01 -5.88
N VAL A 32 6.07 0.75 -6.24
CA VAL A 32 5.30 -0.40 -5.76
C VAL A 32 4.84 -1.26 -6.94
N GLN A 33 4.63 -2.55 -6.69
CA GLN A 33 4.06 -3.51 -7.65
C GLN A 33 2.91 -4.27 -6.99
N LEU A 34 1.97 -4.73 -7.82
CA LEU A 34 0.88 -5.57 -7.36
C LEU A 34 1.39 -6.97 -7.06
N VAL A 35 0.95 -7.53 -5.93
CA VAL A 35 1.21 -8.90 -5.53
C VAL A 35 -0.08 -9.70 -5.72
N VAL A 36 0.01 -10.80 -6.46
CA VAL A 36 -1.05 -11.81 -6.59
C VAL A 36 -0.55 -13.14 -6.03
N GLU A 37 -1.45 -14.00 -5.60
CA GLU A 37 -1.11 -15.33 -5.10
C GLU A 37 -1.45 -16.38 -6.16
N LYS A 38 -0.46 -17.16 -6.58
CA LYS A 38 -0.63 -18.27 -7.51
C LYS A 38 0.12 -19.49 -7.02
N ASP A 39 -0.57 -20.63 -6.98
CA ASP A 39 -0.01 -21.91 -6.53
C ASP A 39 0.65 -21.81 -5.14
N GLY A 40 0.02 -21.05 -4.22
CA GLY A 40 0.52 -20.79 -2.86
C GLY A 40 1.74 -19.87 -2.78
N ASN A 41 2.20 -19.32 -3.91
CA ASN A 41 3.35 -18.42 -3.97
C ASN A 41 2.92 -16.98 -4.24
N LYS A 42 3.51 -16.04 -3.50
CA LYS A 42 3.34 -14.60 -3.73
C LYS A 42 4.15 -14.17 -4.94
N VAL A 43 3.47 -13.59 -5.91
CA VAL A 43 3.99 -13.24 -7.22
C VAL A 43 3.80 -11.75 -7.47
N VAL A 44 4.88 -11.04 -7.76
CA VAL A 44 4.82 -9.66 -8.27
C VAL A 44 4.47 -9.66 -9.75
N THR A 45 3.55 -8.80 -10.16
CA THR A 45 3.08 -8.71 -11.55
C THR A 45 2.79 -7.28 -11.98
N ARG A 46 2.93 -7.04 -13.29
CA ARG A 46 2.38 -5.85 -13.96
C ARG A 46 0.89 -6.07 -14.28
N VAL A 47 0.16 -4.98 -14.39
CA VAL A 47 -1.27 -4.97 -14.75
C VAL A 47 -1.42 -4.94 -16.27
N GLY A 48 -2.34 -5.75 -16.78
CA GLY A 48 -2.91 -5.70 -18.12
C GLY A 48 -4.42 -5.51 -18.06
N TYR A 49 -5.07 -5.49 -19.23
CA TYR A 49 -6.53 -5.38 -19.32
C TYR A 49 -7.06 -6.39 -20.33
N ARG A 50 -8.23 -6.97 -20.04
CA ARG A 50 -9.06 -7.69 -21.02
C ARG A 50 -10.52 -7.32 -20.82
N PHE A 51 -11.37 -7.71 -21.76
CA PHE A 51 -12.81 -7.70 -21.58
C PHE A 51 -13.27 -9.10 -21.19
N ASP A 52 -14.22 -9.20 -20.26
CA ASP A 52 -14.92 -10.44 -19.98
C ASP A 52 -16.01 -10.72 -21.03
N ASP A 53 -16.68 -11.87 -20.89
CA ASP A 53 -17.73 -12.30 -21.81
C ASP A 53 -18.99 -11.41 -21.75
N GLU A 54 -19.13 -10.61 -20.69
CA GLU A 54 -20.21 -9.64 -20.47
C GLU A 54 -19.84 -8.24 -21.01
N GLY A 55 -18.62 -8.06 -21.52
CA GLY A 55 -18.11 -6.81 -22.08
C GLY A 55 -17.53 -5.82 -21.06
N ASN A 56 -17.33 -6.23 -19.79
CA ASN A 56 -16.71 -5.39 -18.77
C ASN A 56 -15.19 -5.39 -18.91
N LYS A 57 -14.57 -4.22 -18.71
CA LYS A 57 -13.11 -4.08 -18.72
C LYS A 57 -12.52 -4.47 -17.37
N ILE A 58 -11.83 -5.60 -17.33
CA ILE A 58 -11.19 -6.13 -16.13
C ILE A 58 -9.68 -5.99 -16.18
N ARG A 59 -9.06 -5.87 -14.99
CA ARG A 59 -7.60 -5.86 -14.83
C ARG A 59 -7.11 -7.29 -14.68
N VAL A 60 -6.02 -7.61 -15.38
CA VAL A 60 -5.41 -8.93 -15.34
C VAL A 60 -3.95 -8.86 -14.92
N ALA A 61 -3.52 -9.84 -14.14
CA ALA A 61 -2.13 -10.06 -13.79
C ALA A 61 -1.38 -10.57 -15.03
N LYS A 62 -0.52 -9.75 -15.63
CA LYS A 62 0.21 -10.14 -16.86
C LYS A 62 1.05 -11.42 -16.71
N ARG A 63 1.52 -11.73 -15.49
CA ARG A 63 2.36 -12.90 -15.25
C ARG A 63 1.56 -14.19 -15.07
N THR A 64 0.35 -14.12 -14.50
CA THR A 64 -0.44 -15.30 -14.14
C THR A 64 -1.66 -15.52 -15.03
N GLY A 65 -2.13 -14.47 -15.69
CA GLY A 65 -3.36 -14.45 -16.48
C GLY A 65 -4.64 -14.31 -15.65
N GLU A 66 -4.51 -14.30 -14.32
CA GLU A 66 -5.65 -14.20 -13.39
C GLU A 66 -6.17 -12.77 -13.30
N ASP A 67 -7.45 -12.67 -12.94
CA ASP A 67 -8.11 -11.40 -12.70
C ASP A 67 -7.64 -10.79 -11.37
N ILE A 68 -7.49 -9.47 -11.35
CA ILE A 68 -6.98 -8.67 -10.22
C ILE A 68 -8.13 -8.13 -9.37
#